data_AF-A0A3N5NJS0-F1
#
_entry.id   AF-A0A3N5NJS0-F1
#
_cell.length_a   1.000
_cell.length_b   1.000
_cell.length_c   1.000
_cell.angle_alpha   90.00
_cell.angle_beta   90.00
_cell.angle_gamma   90.00
#
_symmetry.space_group_name_H-M   'P 1'
#
loop_
_entity.id
_entity.type
_entity.pdbx_description
1 polymer ?
#
loop_
_entity_poly.entity_id
_entity_poly.type
_entity_poly.pdbx_seq_one_letter_code
_entity_poly.pdbx_strand_id
1 'polypeptide(L)'
;MLNHPIPGAYTFDDLLLLPAFSSVLPTEVDISTQLTPEIRLNIPIMSAAMDTVTEAQTAISMAREGGIGIIHKNMPVEAQVREIEKVKKSESGMIVDPVTVSPDQRIWDVQQIMHEYRI
;
A
#
# COMPACT_ATOMS: atom_id res chain seq x y z
N MET A 1 -41.96 -9.05 -15.51
CA MET A 1 -41.29 -8.50 -16.70
C MET A 1 -40.78 -7.12 -16.33
N LEU A 2 -39.55 -6.75 -16.73
CA LEU A 2 -39.04 -5.40 -16.48
C LEU A 2 -39.84 -4.43 -17.37
N ASN A 3 -40.50 -3.44 -16.75
CA ASN A 3 -41.40 -2.50 -17.42
C ASN A 3 -40.69 -1.24 -17.97
N HIS A 4 -39.36 -1.21 -17.97
CA HIS A 4 -38.55 -0.08 -18.45
C HIS A 4 -37.32 -0.57 -19.22
N PRO A 5 -36.87 0.18 -20.24
CA PRO A 5 -35.64 -0.14 -20.96
C PRO A 5 -34.42 -0.03 -20.03
N ILE A 6 -33.55 -1.03 -20.07
CA ILE A 6 -32.29 -1.02 -19.33
C ILE A 6 -31.32 -0.09 -20.05
N PRO A 7 -30.74 0.93 -19.39
CA PRO A 7 -29.72 1.78 -19.99
C PRO A 7 -28.49 0.95 -20.42
N GLY A 8 -27.91 1.29 -21.56
CA GLY A 8 -26.62 0.74 -21.97
C GLY A 8 -25.49 1.14 -21.01
N ALA A 9 -24.47 0.31 -20.89
CA ALA A 9 -23.27 0.55 -20.10
C ALA A 9 -22.03 0.35 -20.97
N TYR A 10 -20.94 1.04 -20.62
CA TYR A 10 -19.65 0.94 -21.29
C TYR A 10 -18.59 0.39 -20.33
N THR A 11 -17.65 -0.39 -20.85
CA THR A 11 -16.41 -0.82 -20.18
C THR A 11 -15.19 -0.13 -20.81
N PHE A 12 -13.98 -0.42 -20.30
CA PHE A 12 -12.73 0.19 -20.78
C PHE A 12 -12.49 -0.02 -22.28
N ASP A 13 -12.80 -1.22 -22.80
CA ASP A 13 -12.55 -1.57 -24.21
C ASP A 13 -13.57 -0.95 -25.18
N ASP A 14 -14.65 -0.34 -24.68
CA ASP A 14 -15.68 0.28 -25.52
C ASP A 14 -15.31 1.71 -25.94
N LEU A 15 -14.28 2.32 -25.32
CA LEU A 15 -13.99 3.74 -25.42
C LEU A 15 -12.51 4.02 -25.69
N LEU A 16 -12.25 5.16 -26.33
CA LEU A 16 -10.89 5.70 -26.54
C LEU A 16 -10.86 7.17 -26.11
N LEU A 17 -9.71 7.60 -25.58
CA LEU A 17 -9.47 9.01 -25.30
C LEU A 17 -9.19 9.76 -26.61
N LEU A 18 -9.90 10.87 -26.84
CA LEU A 18 -9.66 11.75 -27.98
C LEU A 18 -8.42 12.62 -27.71
N PRO A 19 -7.41 12.61 -28.58
CA PRO A 19 -6.26 13.51 -28.45
C PRO A 19 -6.70 14.98 -28.51
N ALA A 20 -6.06 15.82 -27.69
CA ALA A 20 -6.25 17.26 -27.67
C ALA A 20 -4.89 17.96 -27.66
N PHE A 21 -4.88 19.26 -27.98
CA PHE A 21 -3.69 20.08 -27.86
C PHE A 21 -3.18 20.08 -26.40
N SER A 22 -1.89 19.83 -26.21
CA SER A 22 -1.22 19.90 -24.90
C SER A 22 -0.03 20.83 -25.00
N SER A 23 0.10 21.73 -24.01
CA SER A 23 1.30 22.53 -23.78
C SER A 23 2.21 21.94 -22.69
N VAL A 24 1.86 20.77 -22.14
CA VAL A 24 2.56 20.10 -21.04
C VAL A 24 3.26 18.86 -21.56
N LEU A 25 4.53 18.67 -21.20
CA LEU A 25 5.26 17.44 -21.52
C LEU A 25 4.87 16.32 -20.55
N PRO A 26 4.87 15.05 -20.97
CA PRO A 26 4.51 13.92 -20.09
C PRO A 26 5.31 13.86 -18.77
N THR A 27 6.57 14.29 -18.78
CA THR A 27 7.44 14.33 -17.60
C THR A 27 7.11 15.44 -16.61
N GLU A 28 6.28 16.40 -17.00
CA GLU A 28 5.88 17.57 -16.19
C GLU A 28 4.48 17.41 -15.58
N VAL A 29 3.78 16.32 -15.89
CA VAL A 29 2.44 16.05 -15.39
C VAL A 29 2.51 15.67 -13.90
N ASP A 30 1.77 16.40 -13.06
CA ASP A 30 1.53 16.00 -11.68
C ASP A 30 0.55 14.82 -11.64
N ILE A 31 1.04 13.66 -11.22
CA ILE A 31 0.28 12.42 -11.08
C ILE A 31 -0.14 12.14 -9.63
N SER A 32 0.09 13.08 -8.72
CA SER A 32 -0.37 12.95 -7.35
C SER A 32 -1.89 12.99 -7.25
N THR A 33 -2.45 12.31 -6.26
CA THR A 33 -3.90 12.22 -6.07
C THR A 33 -4.28 12.21 -4.60
N GLN A 34 -5.49 12.68 -4.29
CA GLN A 34 -6.06 12.67 -2.95
C GLN A 34 -6.95 11.43 -2.81
N LEU A 35 -6.55 10.47 -1.98
CA LEU A 35 -7.33 9.23 -1.76
C LEU A 35 -8.46 9.45 -0.74
N THR A 36 -8.15 10.11 0.37
CA THR A 36 -9.10 10.50 1.43
C THR A 36 -8.80 11.95 1.83
N PRO A 37 -9.63 12.64 2.63
CA PRO A 37 -9.30 14.00 3.09
C PRO A 37 -7.94 14.14 3.79
N GLU A 38 -7.40 13.05 4.34
CA GLU A 38 -6.16 13.03 5.11
C GLU A 38 -5.00 12.33 4.38
N ILE A 39 -5.27 11.55 3.33
CA ILE A 39 -4.27 10.72 2.64
C ILE A 39 -4.07 11.19 1.21
N ARG A 40 -2.90 11.76 0.93
CA ARG A 40 -2.41 12.10 -0.41
C ARG A 40 -1.39 11.05 -0.88
N LEU A 41 -1.48 10.65 -2.13
CA LEU A 41 -0.54 9.74 -2.80
C LEU A 41 0.26 10.50 -3.85
N ASN A 42 1.50 10.09 -4.09
CA ASN A 42 2.33 10.66 -5.14
C ASN A 42 2.00 10.08 -6.52
N ILE A 43 1.43 8.87 -6.57
CA ILE A 43 0.91 8.24 -7.79
C ILE A 43 -0.51 7.68 -7.53
N PRO A 44 -1.37 7.56 -8.55
CA PRO A 44 -2.75 7.10 -8.37
C PRO A 44 -2.84 5.57 -8.42
N ILE A 45 -1.96 4.87 -7.72
CA ILE A 45 -1.86 3.40 -7.72
C ILE A 45 -2.02 2.86 -6.30
N MET A 46 -2.89 1.87 -6.17
CA MET A 46 -3.16 1.14 -4.93
C MET A 46 -3.17 -0.36 -5.21
N SER A 47 -2.58 -1.15 -4.31
CA SER A 47 -2.63 -2.61 -4.43
C SER A 47 -3.93 -3.17 -3.82
N ALA A 48 -4.44 -4.25 -4.43
CA ALA A 48 -5.68 -4.90 -3.98
C ALA A 48 -5.50 -5.58 -2.61
N ALA A 49 -6.55 -5.52 -1.79
CA ALA A 49 -6.61 -6.16 -0.46
C ALA A 49 -6.85 -7.68 -0.55
N MET A 50 -5.96 -8.38 -1.24
CA MET A 50 -6.02 -9.83 -1.51
C MET A 50 -4.80 -10.54 -0.93
N ASP A 51 -4.99 -11.75 -0.42
CA ASP A 51 -3.94 -12.58 0.18
C ASP A 51 -2.78 -12.90 -0.76
N THR A 52 -3.11 -13.10 -2.02
CA THR A 52 -2.15 -13.37 -3.09
C THR A 52 -1.47 -12.11 -3.65
N VAL A 53 -1.85 -10.91 -3.16
CA VAL A 53 -1.38 -9.64 -3.71
C VAL A 53 -0.62 -8.82 -2.67
N THR A 54 -1.21 -8.58 -1.49
CA THR A 54 -0.71 -7.54 -0.59
C THR A 54 -0.53 -8.01 0.85
N GLU A 55 0.71 -8.32 1.19
CA GLU A 55 1.25 -8.37 2.56
C GLU A 55 2.27 -7.22 2.76
N ALA A 56 2.99 -7.19 3.88
CA ALA A 56 3.88 -6.09 4.24
C ALA A 56 4.93 -5.77 3.16
N GLN A 57 5.48 -6.78 2.49
CA GLN A 57 6.49 -6.56 1.45
C GLN A 57 5.94 -5.77 0.25
N THR A 58 4.73 -6.11 -0.22
CA THR A 58 4.06 -5.38 -1.29
C THR A 58 3.70 -3.98 -0.81
N ALA A 59 3.14 -3.85 0.39
CA ALA A 59 2.73 -2.55 0.92
C ALA A 59 3.91 -1.57 1.12
N ILE A 60 5.06 -2.05 1.60
CA ILE A 60 6.30 -1.27 1.71
C ILE A 60 6.77 -0.81 0.32
N SER A 61 6.80 -1.72 -0.65
CA SER A 61 7.21 -1.41 -2.02
C SER A 61 6.28 -0.37 -2.67
N MET A 62 4.97 -0.55 -2.53
CA MET A 62 3.96 0.40 -3.01
C MET A 62 4.16 1.79 -2.41
N ALA A 63 4.39 1.88 -1.10
CA ALA A 63 4.62 3.15 -0.42
C ALA A 63 5.90 3.85 -0.91
N ARG A 64 6.99 3.10 -1.14
CA ARG A 64 8.26 3.63 -1.67
C ARG A 64 8.13 4.21 -3.07
N GLU A 65 7.33 3.57 -3.93
CA GLU A 65 7.01 4.08 -5.27
C GLU A 65 5.99 5.24 -5.23
N GLY A 66 5.48 5.61 -4.05
CA GLY A 66 4.58 6.74 -3.86
C GLY A 66 3.08 6.40 -3.91
N GLY A 67 2.74 5.12 -3.98
CA GLY A 67 1.37 4.60 -3.90
C GLY A 67 1.01 4.15 -2.49
N ILE A 68 0.03 3.25 -2.38
CA ILE A 68 -0.41 2.66 -1.11
C ILE A 68 -0.73 1.17 -1.26
N GLY A 69 -0.37 0.37 -0.26
CA GLY A 69 -0.78 -1.04 -0.19
C GLY A 69 -1.82 -1.28 0.89
N ILE A 70 -2.85 -2.07 0.55
CA ILE A 70 -3.89 -2.47 1.50
C ILE A 70 -3.69 -3.92 1.92
N ILE A 71 -3.29 -4.15 3.18
CA ILE A 71 -3.12 -5.49 3.73
C ILE A 71 -4.47 -6.21 3.75
N HIS A 72 -4.52 -7.41 3.17
CA HIS A 72 -5.73 -8.22 3.16
C HIS A 72 -6.15 -8.66 4.58
N LYS A 73 -7.40 -9.14 4.71
CA LYS A 73 -7.97 -9.61 5.99
C LYS A 73 -8.06 -11.13 6.13
N ASN A 74 -7.46 -11.89 5.20
CA ASN A 74 -7.50 -13.36 5.21
C ASN A 74 -6.43 -13.94 6.17
N MET A 75 -6.41 -13.44 7.40
CA MET A 75 -5.52 -13.85 8.48
C MET A 75 -6.11 -13.42 9.83
N PRO A 76 -5.68 -13.99 10.97
CA PRO A 76 -6.05 -13.50 12.29
C PRO A 76 -5.67 -12.03 12.50
N VAL A 77 -6.40 -11.32 13.36
CA VAL A 77 -6.18 -9.89 13.64
C VAL A 77 -4.76 -9.63 14.09
N GLU A 78 -4.20 -10.49 14.93
CA GLU A 78 -2.84 -10.38 15.47
C GLU A 78 -1.79 -10.51 14.35
N ALA A 79 -2.06 -11.34 13.33
CA ALA A 79 -1.18 -11.46 12.18
C ALA A 79 -1.25 -10.19 11.32
N GLN A 80 -2.44 -9.65 11.09
CA GLN A 80 -2.61 -8.42 10.31
C GLN A 80 -1.93 -7.22 11.00
N VAL A 81 -2.03 -7.12 12.33
CA VAL A 81 -1.33 -6.10 13.11
C VAL A 81 0.18 -6.20 12.91
N ARG A 82 0.76 -7.40 12.96
CA ARG A 82 2.20 -7.59 12.68
C ARG A 82 2.59 -7.15 11.27
N GLU A 83 1.77 -7.42 10.26
CA GLU A 83 2.02 -6.95 8.89
C GLU A 83 2.01 -5.41 8.82
N ILE A 84 1.05 -4.76 9.50
CA ILE A 84 0.98 -3.30 9.59
C ILE A 84 2.22 -2.74 10.30
N GLU A 85 2.63 -3.33 11.43
CA GLU A 85 3.82 -2.91 12.18
C GLU A 85 5.09 -2.97 11.33
N LYS A 86 5.29 -4.04 10.55
CA LYS A 86 6.41 -4.16 9.62
C LYS A 86 6.44 -3.02 8.61
N VAL A 87 5.28 -2.64 8.04
CA VAL A 87 5.17 -1.51 7.11
C VAL A 87 5.50 -0.19 7.81
N LYS A 88 4.95 0.06 8.99
CA LYS A 88 5.18 1.32 9.72
C LYS A 88 6.62 1.48 10.20
N LYS A 89 7.33 0.38 10.47
CA LYS A 89 8.73 0.37 10.90
C LYS A 89 9.74 0.42 9.73
N SER A 90 9.32 0.24 8.48
CA SER A 90 10.25 0.11 7.34
C SER A 90 11.03 1.38 7.00
N GLU A 91 10.47 2.57 7.28
CA GLU A 91 11.11 3.87 7.06
C GLU A 91 10.77 4.86 8.18
N SER A 92 11.26 4.58 9.39
CA SER A 92 11.22 5.53 10.50
C SER A 92 12.51 6.35 10.52
N GLY A 93 12.49 7.56 9.95
CA GLY A 93 13.62 8.52 10.04
C GLY A 93 13.93 8.97 11.49
N MET A 94 13.00 8.74 12.42
CA MET A 94 13.16 8.84 13.87
C MET A 94 12.52 7.59 14.49
N ILE A 95 13.28 6.80 15.24
CA ILE A 95 12.79 5.53 15.82
C ILE A 95 11.84 5.84 16.97
N VAL A 96 10.53 5.77 16.72
CA VAL A 96 9.49 5.78 17.75
C VAL A 96 9.34 4.34 18.25
N ASP A 97 9.57 4.12 19.55
CA ASP A 97 9.53 2.80 20.23
C ASP A 97 10.61 1.80 19.75
N PRO A 98 11.89 1.99 20.14
CA PRO A 98 12.97 1.10 19.74
C PRO A 98 12.81 -0.28 20.36
N VAL A 99 13.19 -1.31 19.59
CA VAL A 99 13.33 -2.66 20.14
C VAL A 99 14.56 -2.67 21.06
N THR A 100 14.33 -2.88 22.35
CA THR A 100 15.38 -2.95 23.39
C THR A 100 15.57 -4.37 23.91
N VAL A 101 16.80 -4.73 24.24
CA VAL A 101 17.15 -6.02 24.84
C VAL A 101 17.80 -5.83 26.21
N SER A 102 17.58 -6.77 27.13
CA SER A 102 18.21 -6.77 28.46
C SER A 102 19.57 -7.49 28.43
N PRO A 103 20.56 -7.09 29.26
CA PRO A 103 21.83 -7.80 29.38
C PRO A 103 21.70 -9.30 29.71
N ASP A 104 20.63 -9.69 30.41
CA ASP A 104 20.39 -11.06 30.86
C ASP A 104 19.61 -11.91 29.83
N GLN A 105 19.22 -11.32 28.70
CA GLN A 105 18.41 -11.97 27.69
C GLN A 105 19.25 -12.97 26.88
N ARG A 106 18.69 -14.13 26.52
CA ARG A 106 19.48 -15.15 25.81
C ARG A 106 19.73 -14.68 24.38
N ILE A 107 20.91 -15.03 23.85
CA ILE A 107 21.29 -14.72 22.46
C ILE A 107 20.26 -15.25 21.45
N TRP A 108 19.66 -16.42 21.71
CA TRP A 108 18.62 -16.99 20.86
C TRP A 108 17.38 -16.08 20.75
N ASP A 109 16.92 -15.47 21.85
CA ASP A 109 15.78 -14.54 21.84
C ASP A 109 16.10 -13.32 20.96
N VAL A 110 17.32 -12.78 21.11
CA VAL A 110 17.78 -11.64 20.32
C VAL A 110 17.85 -11.98 18.83
N GLN A 111 18.33 -13.18 18.47
CA GLN A 111 18.37 -13.61 17.07
C GLN A 111 16.98 -13.77 16.45
N GLN A 112 15.97 -14.21 17.21
CA GLN A 112 14.59 -14.26 16.71
C GLN A 112 14.03 -12.86 16.46
N ILE A 113 14.26 -11.93 17.39
CA ILE A 113 13.87 -10.53 17.25
C ILE A 113 14.52 -9.91 16.00
N MET A 114 15.83 -10.12 15.81
CA MET A 114 16.57 -9.64 14.64
C MET A 114 15.99 -10.20 13.33
N HIS A 115 15.65 -11.49 13.30
CA HIS A 115 15.05 -12.12 12.13
C HIS A 115 13.64 -11.58 11.82
N GLU A 116 12.81 -11.38 12.84
CA GLU A 116 11.43 -10.88 12.70
C GLU A 116 11.38 -9.44 12.18
N TYR A 117 12.29 -8.58 12.67
CA TYR A 117 12.35 -7.17 12.30
C TYR A 117 13.34 -6.84 11.17
N ARG A 118 14.10 -7.83 10.68
CA ARG A 118 15.16 -7.69 9.65
C ARG A 118 16.21 -6.60 10.00
N ILE A 119 16.77 -6.70 11.20
CA ILE A 119 17.87 -5.85 11.73
C ILE A 119 19.11 -6.68 12.05
#